data_AF-A0A0B7BXR9-F1
#
_entry.id   AF-A0A0B7BXR9-F1
#
_cell.length_a   1.000
_cell.length_b   1.000
_cell.length_c   1.000
_cell.angle_alpha   90.00
_cell.angle_beta   90.00
_cell.angle_gamma   90.00
#
_symmetry.space_group_name_H-M   'P 1'
#
loop_
_entity.id
_entity.type
_entity.pdbx_description
1 polymer ?
#
loop_
_entity_poly.entity_id
_entity_poly.type
_entity_poly.pdbx_seq_one_letter_code
_entity_poly.pdbx_strand_id
1 'polypeptide(L)'
;ILSKDSHLMPLQINRFSSQCIGQSKLLPEQMTPVRVVVGTVQLLQENFSKLPEEPNEKLTSYFQKCTQDPSENIKEIISLLKKTFIHQYQLCSPSTSQETVAEQRFTLGLKLYYKVLTTMMENEGERLT
;
A
#
# COMPACT_ATOMS: atom_id res chain seq x y z
N ILE A 1 -3.89 2.34 -29.57
CA ILE A 1 -2.49 1.87 -29.44
C ILE A 1 -2.02 1.93 -27.97
N LEU A 2 -2.55 2.85 -27.15
CA LEU A 2 -2.22 2.99 -25.71
C LEU A 2 -2.89 2.00 -24.72
N SER A 3 -3.68 1.01 -25.18
CA SER A 3 -4.42 0.10 -24.28
C SER A 3 -3.72 -1.25 -24.03
N LYS A 4 -2.46 -1.38 -24.44
CA LYS A 4 -1.66 -2.62 -24.33
C LYS A 4 -0.47 -2.50 -23.37
N ASP A 5 -0.26 -1.35 -22.76
CA ASP A 5 0.80 -1.19 -21.76
C ASP A 5 0.40 -1.87 -20.45
N SER A 6 1.10 -2.96 -20.12
CA SER A 6 0.91 -3.76 -18.91
C SER A 6 1.01 -2.95 -17.61
N HIS A 7 1.70 -1.81 -17.65
CA HIS A 7 1.93 -0.91 -16.52
C HIS A 7 0.81 0.09 -16.27
N LEU A 8 -0.08 0.25 -17.25
CA LEU A 8 -1.31 1.04 -17.13
C LEU A 8 -2.53 0.16 -16.81
N MET A 9 -2.31 -1.15 -16.62
CA MET A 9 -3.38 -1.99 -16.11
C MET A 9 -3.74 -1.51 -14.71
N PRO A 10 -5.03 -1.27 -14.41
CA PRO A 10 -5.45 -1.06 -13.05
C PRO A 10 -4.88 -2.21 -12.22
N LEU A 11 -4.29 -1.91 -11.06
CA LEU A 11 -4.04 -2.95 -10.07
C LEU A 11 -5.34 -3.75 -10.01
N GLN A 12 -5.27 -5.03 -10.38
CA GLN A 12 -6.37 -5.98 -10.18
C GLN A 12 -6.44 -6.23 -8.68
N ILE A 13 -6.70 -5.17 -7.90
CA ILE A 13 -7.30 -5.26 -6.58
C ILE A 13 -8.62 -5.91 -6.91
N ASN A 14 -8.64 -7.23 -6.73
CA ASN A 14 -9.78 -8.05 -7.03
C ASN A 14 -10.90 -7.58 -6.08
N ARG A 15 -11.64 -6.54 -6.48
CA ARG A 15 -12.79 -6.05 -5.71
C ARG A 15 -13.91 -7.08 -5.68
N PHE A 16 -13.80 -8.15 -6.48
CA PHE A 16 -14.68 -9.31 -6.47
C PHE A 16 -13.93 -10.60 -6.86
N SER A 17 -13.00 -11.05 -6.02
CA SER A 17 -12.89 -12.50 -5.77
C SER A 17 -12.87 -12.71 -4.27
N SER A 18 -14.06 -12.72 -3.69
CA SER A 18 -14.28 -13.16 -2.31
C SER A 18 -13.94 -14.65 -2.21
N GLN A 19 -12.66 -14.97 -2.06
CA GLN A 19 -12.24 -16.21 -1.41
C GLN A 19 -11.64 -15.86 -0.07
N CYS A 20 -12.55 -15.62 0.88
CA CYS A 20 -12.23 -15.59 2.30
C CYS A 20 -11.86 -17.01 2.72
N ILE A 21 -10.59 -17.23 3.09
CA ILE A 21 -10.20 -18.41 3.85
C ILE A 21 -10.65 -18.18 5.29
N GLY A 22 -11.67 -18.94 5.70
CA GLY A 22 -11.87 -19.34 7.08
C GLY A 22 -12.46 -18.32 8.06
N GLN A 23 -13.72 -17.91 7.87
CA GLN A 23 -14.65 -17.63 8.98
C GLN A 23 -16.08 -17.64 8.43
N SER A 24 -16.98 -18.27 9.17
CA SER A 24 -18.38 -18.63 8.86
C SER A 24 -19.03 -17.83 7.72
N LYS A 25 -19.33 -18.53 6.63
CA LYS A 25 -19.94 -18.01 5.39
C LYS A 25 -21.37 -17.50 5.65
N LEU A 26 -21.52 -16.28 6.18
CA LEU A 26 -22.80 -15.56 6.12
C LEU A 26 -22.97 -14.99 4.70
N LEU A 27 -24.16 -15.18 4.13
CA LEU A 27 -24.50 -14.70 2.79
C LEU A 27 -24.47 -13.16 2.74
N PRO A 28 -24.16 -12.53 1.59
CA PRO A 28 -24.09 -11.08 1.43
C PRO A 28 -25.35 -10.32 1.90
N GLU A 29 -26.51 -10.97 1.82
CA GLU A 29 -27.81 -10.46 2.28
C GLU A 29 -27.91 -10.26 3.80
N GLN A 30 -26.96 -10.79 4.57
CA GLN A 30 -26.98 -10.78 6.05
C GLN A 30 -25.96 -9.83 6.67
N MET A 31 -25.22 -9.04 5.88
CA MET A 31 -24.21 -8.11 6.41
C MET A 31 -24.75 -6.69 6.52
N THR A 32 -24.65 -6.12 7.72
CA THR A 32 -24.88 -4.69 7.92
C THR A 32 -23.70 -3.89 7.35
N PRO A 33 -23.91 -2.63 6.92
CA PRO A 33 -22.84 -1.77 6.42
C PRO A 33 -21.63 -1.69 7.37
N VAL A 34 -21.90 -1.63 8.68
CA VAL A 34 -20.85 -1.65 9.71
C VAL A 34 -20.02 -2.93 9.63
N ARG A 35 -20.65 -4.10 9.49
CA ARG A 35 -19.96 -5.40 9.42
C ARG A 35 -19.11 -5.53 8.16
N VAL A 36 -19.55 -4.97 7.03
CA VAL A 36 -18.78 -4.91 5.78
C VAL A 36 -17.53 -4.05 5.94
N VAL A 37 -17.67 -2.86 6.52
CA VAL A 37 -16.54 -1.93 6.76
C VAL A 37 -15.51 -2.56 7.69
N VAL A 38 -15.96 -3.13 8.82
CA VAL A 38 -15.06 -3.80 9.79
C VAL A 38 -14.31 -4.96 9.13
N GLY A 39 -14.99 -5.82 8.36
CA GLY A 39 -14.35 -6.91 7.65
C GLY A 39 -13.29 -6.43 6.65
N THR A 40 -13.56 -5.32 5.95
CA THR A 40 -12.61 -4.73 5.00
C THR A 40 -11.39 -4.16 5.70
N VAL A 41 -11.59 -3.49 6.84
CA VAL A 41 -10.48 -2.95 7.67
C VAL A 41 -9.63 -4.08 8.24
N GLN A 42 -10.26 -5.16 8.73
CA GLN A 42 -9.54 -6.33 9.24
C GLN A 42 -8.70 -6.99 8.16
N LEU A 43 -9.29 -7.24 6.98
CA LEU A 43 -8.56 -7.80 5.83
C LEU A 43 -7.35 -6.93 5.46
N LEU A 44 -7.52 -5.61 5.49
CA LEU A 44 -6.43 -4.67 5.24
C LEU A 44 -5.38 -4.67 6.35
N GLN A 45 -5.74 -4.85 7.63
CA GLN A 45 -4.75 -5.01 8.69
C GLN A 45 -3.99 -6.34 8.56
N GLU A 46 -4.67 -7.43 8.27
CA GLU A 46 -4.06 -8.77 8.13
C GLU A 46 -3.06 -8.82 6.98
N ASN A 47 -3.42 -8.29 5.81
CA ASN A 47 -2.54 -8.31 4.64
C ASN A 47 -1.33 -7.38 4.78
N PHE A 48 -1.48 -6.27 5.50
CA PHE A 48 -0.44 -5.24 5.55
C PHE A 48 0.39 -5.25 6.84
N SER A 49 -0.09 -5.90 7.91
CA SER A 49 0.67 -6.04 9.16
C SER A 49 2.04 -6.69 8.97
N LYS A 50 2.16 -7.59 7.99
CA LYS A 50 3.39 -8.33 7.66
C LYS A 50 4.27 -7.64 6.62
N LEU A 51 3.83 -6.54 6.03
CA LEU A 51 4.61 -5.83 5.02
C LEU A 51 5.71 -4.98 5.67
N PRO A 52 6.90 -4.88 5.04
CA PRO A 52 8.00 -4.11 5.59
C PRO A 52 7.75 -2.60 5.46
N GLU A 53 8.22 -1.84 6.45
CA GLU A 53 8.18 -0.36 6.47
C GLU A 53 9.39 0.26 5.74
N GLU A 54 10.33 -0.59 5.33
CA GLU A 54 11.56 -0.25 4.63
C GLU A 54 11.68 -1.07 3.34
N PRO A 55 12.49 -0.64 2.36
CA PRO A 55 12.78 -1.45 1.19
C PRO A 55 13.42 -2.78 1.62
N ASN A 56 12.87 -3.89 1.13
CA ASN A 56 13.46 -5.21 1.39
C ASN A 56 14.76 -5.38 0.59
N GLU A 57 15.55 -6.41 0.92
CA GLU A 57 16.84 -6.70 0.27
C GLU A 57 16.73 -6.75 -1.26
N LYS A 58 15.63 -7.30 -1.77
CA LYS A 58 15.38 -7.38 -3.21
C LYS A 58 15.23 -5.99 -3.84
N LEU A 59 14.40 -5.13 -3.26
CA LEU A 59 14.20 -3.76 -3.74
C LEU A 59 15.48 -2.94 -3.63
N THR A 60 16.22 -3.08 -2.52
CA THR A 60 17.54 -2.46 -2.34
C THR A 60 18.53 -2.91 -3.43
N SER A 61 18.50 -4.19 -3.82
CA SER A 61 19.35 -4.68 -4.91
C SER A 61 19.01 -4.06 -6.27
N TYR A 62 17.75 -3.68 -6.51
CA TYR A 62 17.38 -2.94 -7.72
C TYR A 62 17.92 -1.51 -7.67
N PHE A 63 17.81 -0.83 -6.52
CA PHE A 63 18.31 0.53 -6.34
C PHE A 63 19.82 0.62 -6.59
N GLN A 64 20.59 -0.32 -6.05
CA GLN A 64 22.06 -0.37 -6.23
C GLN A 64 22.51 -0.66 -7.66
N LYS A 65 21.62 -1.20 -8.51
CA LYS A 65 21.89 -1.45 -9.93
C LYS A 65 21.57 -0.25 -10.81
N CYS A 66 20.89 0.78 -10.29
CA CYS A 66 20.65 2.01 -11.02
C CYS A 66 21.97 2.78 -11.24
N THR A 67 22.08 3.53 -12.34
CA THR A 67 23.24 4.39 -12.62
C THR A 67 23.50 5.39 -11.49
N GLN A 68 22.44 5.85 -10.84
CA GLN A 68 22.47 6.59 -9.60
C GLN A 68 21.51 5.91 -8.62
N ASP A 69 22.02 5.47 -7.47
CA ASP A 69 21.20 4.82 -6.44
C ASP A 69 20.15 5.81 -5.89
N PRO A 70 18.84 5.52 -6.05
CA PRO A 70 17.78 6.44 -5.63
C PRO A 70 17.46 6.37 -4.13
N SER A 71 18.11 5.52 -3.35
CA SER A 71 17.73 5.21 -1.96
C SER A 71 17.57 6.45 -1.07
N GLU A 72 18.54 7.37 -1.10
CA GLU A 72 18.48 8.58 -0.27
C GLU A 72 17.40 9.56 -0.75
N ASN A 73 17.26 9.75 -2.06
CA ASN A 73 16.22 10.60 -2.63
C ASN A 73 14.81 10.08 -2.27
N ILE A 74 14.61 8.76 -2.33
CA ILE A 74 13.35 8.13 -1.93
C ILE A 74 13.06 8.39 -0.43
N LYS A 75 14.06 8.28 0.44
CA LYS A 75 13.92 8.58 1.87
C LYS A 75 13.54 10.05 2.11
N GLU A 76 14.19 10.98 1.41
CA GLU A 76 13.88 12.42 1.50
C GLU A 76 12.44 12.71 1.07
N ILE A 77 12.01 12.16 -0.06
CA ILE A 77 10.64 12.28 -0.56
C ILE A 77 9.65 11.74 0.48
N ILE A 78 9.85 10.54 1.01
CA ILE A 78 8.95 9.94 2.01
C ILE A 78 8.90 10.77 3.29
N SER A 79 10.03 11.29 3.75
CA SER A 79 10.09 12.18 4.94
C SER A 79 9.27 13.46 4.74
N LEU A 80 9.41 14.09 3.57
CA LEU A 80 8.63 15.28 3.21
C LEU A 80 7.13 14.96 3.09
N LEU A 81 6.79 13.85 2.44
CA LEU A 81 5.40 13.39 2.32
C LEU A 81 4.79 13.09 3.69
N LYS A 82 5.51 12.44 4.60
CA LYS A 82 5.02 12.14 5.95
C LYS A 82 4.64 13.43 6.69
N LYS A 83 5.56 14.41 6.71
CA LYS A 83 5.32 15.72 7.35
C LYS A 83 4.11 16.41 6.75
N THR A 84 4.03 16.47 5.42
CA THR A 84 2.93 17.11 4.70
C THR A 84 1.60 16.42 4.98
N PHE A 85 1.58 15.08 4.92
CA PHE A 85 0.39 14.28 5.15
C PHE A 85 -0.16 14.50 6.57
N ILE A 86 0.67 14.39 7.60
CA ILE A 86 0.26 14.55 9.00
C ILE A 86 -0.30 15.96 9.23
N HIS A 87 0.41 16.99 8.75
CA HIS A 87 -0.02 18.38 8.88
C HIS A 87 -1.40 18.60 8.23
N GLN A 88 -1.59 18.17 6.98
CA GLN A 88 -2.88 18.31 6.30
C GLN A 88 -4.00 17.50 6.95
N TYR A 89 -3.67 16.31 7.44
CA TYR A 89 -4.63 15.44 8.12
C TYR A 89 -5.15 16.08 9.43
N GLN A 90 -4.26 16.73 10.20
CA GLN A 90 -4.63 17.47 11.41
C GLN A 90 -5.51 18.69 11.09
N LEU A 91 -5.22 19.43 10.02
CA LEU A 91 -6.04 20.58 9.61
C LEU A 91 -7.48 20.19 9.24
N CYS A 92 -7.66 19.02 8.64
CA CYS A 92 -8.97 18.53 8.22
C CYS A 92 -9.83 17.97 9.37
N SER A 93 -9.25 17.70 10.54
CA SER A 93 -9.96 17.12 11.68
C SER A 93 -9.34 17.57 13.00
N PRO A 94 -9.87 18.61 13.67
CA PRO A 94 -9.25 19.21 14.85
C PRO A 94 -9.56 18.43 16.15
N SER A 95 -9.17 17.15 16.23
CA SER A 95 -9.26 16.36 17.47
C SER A 95 -7.88 15.88 17.94
N THR A 96 -7.71 15.77 19.26
CA THR A 96 -6.41 15.52 19.93
C THR A 96 -5.74 14.20 19.54
N SER A 97 -6.49 13.21 19.04
CA SER A 97 -5.99 11.88 18.66
C SER A 97 -5.57 11.73 17.19
N GLN A 98 -5.55 12.81 16.39
CA GLN A 98 -5.42 12.68 14.93
C GLN A 98 -3.99 12.49 14.44
N GLU A 99 -2.98 12.89 15.22
CA GLU A 99 -1.58 12.66 14.84
C GLU A 99 -1.27 11.17 14.78
N THR A 100 -1.59 10.43 15.85
CA THR A 100 -1.33 8.98 15.91
C THR A 100 -2.11 8.22 14.84
N VAL A 101 -3.35 8.63 14.56
CA VAL A 101 -4.16 8.05 13.47
C VAL A 101 -3.56 8.39 12.10
N ALA A 102 -3.09 9.62 11.90
CA ALA A 102 -2.42 10.01 10.65
C ALA A 102 -1.14 9.18 10.44
N GLU A 103 -0.34 9.01 11.48
CA GLU A 103 0.87 8.18 11.41
C GLU A 103 0.55 6.73 11.05
N GLN A 104 -0.43 6.12 11.72
CA GLN A 104 -0.86 4.76 11.41
C GLN A 104 -1.30 4.61 9.94
N ARG A 105 -2.06 5.58 9.41
CA ARG A 105 -2.51 5.59 8.02
C ARG A 105 -1.34 5.79 7.05
N PHE A 106 -0.42 6.70 7.37
CA PHE A 106 0.76 6.94 6.56
C PHE A 106 1.64 5.69 6.49
N THR A 107 1.92 5.06 7.63
CA THR A 107 2.71 3.82 7.70
C THR A 107 2.09 2.71 6.87
N LEU A 108 0.76 2.57 6.88
CA LEU A 108 0.07 1.61 6.02
C LEU A 108 0.28 1.92 4.52
N GLY A 109 0.20 3.19 4.13
CA GLY A 109 0.48 3.63 2.76
C GLY A 109 1.94 3.40 2.35
N LEU A 110 2.88 3.61 3.27
CA LEU A 110 4.31 3.36 3.06
C LEU A 110 4.60 1.87 2.81
N LYS A 111 3.99 0.99 3.60
CA LYS A 111 4.07 -0.47 3.39
C LYS A 111 3.54 -0.87 2.01
N LEU A 112 2.42 -0.28 1.59
CA LEU A 112 1.87 -0.52 0.25
C LEU A 112 2.82 -0.04 -0.85
N TYR A 113 3.39 1.16 -0.68
CA TYR A 113 4.32 1.75 -1.63
C TYR A 113 5.50 0.82 -1.91
N TYR A 114 6.19 0.33 -0.87
CA TYR A 114 7.32 -0.57 -1.07
C TYR A 114 6.91 -1.91 -1.65
N LYS A 115 5.75 -2.46 -1.26
CA LYS A 115 5.25 -3.71 -1.84
C LYS A 115 4.98 -3.57 -3.34
N VAL A 116 4.26 -2.53 -3.73
CA VAL A 116 3.93 -2.25 -5.14
C VAL A 116 5.19 -1.98 -5.93
N LEU A 117 6.08 -1.12 -5.43
CA LEU A 117 7.34 -0.79 -6.09
C LEU A 117 8.22 -2.03 -6.31
N THR A 118 8.34 -2.89 -5.31
CA THR A 118 9.08 -4.16 -5.44
C THR A 118 8.51 -5.00 -6.59
N THR A 119 7.19 -5.21 -6.60
CA THR A 119 6.52 -6.01 -7.64
C THR A 119 6.59 -5.36 -9.02
N MET A 120 6.57 -4.03 -9.11
CA MET A 120 6.83 -3.32 -10.37
C MET A 120 8.25 -3.58 -10.89
N MET A 121 9.27 -3.48 -10.04
CA MET A 121 10.66 -3.74 -10.43
C MET A 121 10.89 -5.21 -10.84
N GLU A 122 10.21 -6.15 -10.19
CA GLU A 122 10.20 -7.57 -10.57
C GLU A 122 9.66 -7.78 -11.99
N ASN A 123 8.44 -7.29 -12.22
CA ASN A 123 7.75 -7.43 -13.50
C ASN A 123 8.51 -6.71 -14.63
N GLU A 124 9.08 -5.55 -14.34
CA GLU A 124 9.91 -4.82 -15.31
C GLU A 124 11.19 -5.56 -15.64
N GLY A 125 11.85 -6.15 -14.64
CA GLY A 125 13.02 -6.99 -14.86
C GLY A 125 12.71 -8.19 -15.77
N GLU A 126 11.59 -8.88 -15.53
CA GLU A 126 11.14 -9.99 -16.38
C GLU A 126 10.78 -9.55 -17.79
N ARG A 127 10.12 -8.39 -17.95
CA ARG A 127 9.72 -7.87 -19.28
C ARG A 127 10.91 -7.49 -20.16
N LEU A 128 11.97 -6.98 -19.56
CA LEU A 128 13.14 -6.45 -20.28
C LEU A 128 14.24 -7.50 -20.52
N THR A 129 14.07 -8.71 -19.99
CA THR A 129 14.95 -9.87 -20.21
C THR A 129 14.46 -10.67 -21.41
#